data_AF-A0A892ZC31-F1
#
_entry.id   AF-A0A892ZC31-F1
#
_cell.length_a   1.000
_cell.length_b   1.000
_cell.length_c   1.000
_cell.angle_alpha   90.00
_cell.angle_beta   90.00
_cell.angle_gamma   90.00
#
_symmetry.space_group_name_H-M   'P 1'
#
loop_
_entity.id
_entity.type
_entity.pdbx_description
1 polymer ?
#
loop_
_entity_poly.entity_id
_entity_poly.type
_entity_poly.pdbx_seq_one_letter_code
_entity_poly.pdbx_strand_id
1 'polypeptide(L)'
;MVRPDPDDAAHAGESPVIDFNRVIPMPSDLQISEGSESQLSLTLFTLPETALLKDCTNKFYPYQTDALQQVLSPLCDWNQLTVADTIKLLAADPQRQQQCRINIELGRTCANNIRLYGHPTWYGWSIEHWGTKWNAYHCTMDDNADENSLSGYFDTAWAPPEPIYHKIAALFPCIQIEVQYIDEGGFFAGTYLSDGNGQLIDIVCNDDDFRIFAETQFGWVFNDEEEDEEQEDNEGKDKEPHKEQKPVQVEELEPSHAARTISMCMPLTQIIHGHLPDDAGILKQPLVLNH
;
A
#
# COMPACT_ATOMS: atom_id res chain seq x y z
N MET A 1 1.89 15.76 -20.77
CA MET A 1 0.52 15.26 -20.48
C MET A 1 -0.16 16.15 -19.45
N VAL A 2 -1.43 16.55 -19.66
CA VAL A 2 -2.16 17.41 -18.69
C VAL A 2 -3.35 16.62 -18.11
N ARG A 3 -3.34 16.40 -16.79
CA ARG A 3 -4.44 15.77 -16.04
C ARG A 3 -5.48 16.85 -15.65
N PRO A 4 -6.80 16.56 -15.70
CA PRO A 4 -7.81 17.48 -15.16
C PRO A 4 -7.65 17.65 -13.63
N ASP A 5 -7.78 18.88 -13.13
CA ASP A 5 -7.65 19.22 -11.70
C ASP A 5 -8.87 18.72 -10.90
N PRO A 6 -8.68 17.90 -9.84
CA PRO A 6 -9.79 17.37 -9.04
C PRO A 6 -10.56 18.43 -8.23
N ASP A 7 -10.01 19.62 -7.99
CA ASP A 7 -10.55 20.63 -7.07
C ASP A 7 -11.67 21.55 -7.65
N ASP A 8 -12.12 21.33 -8.89
CA ASP A 8 -13.15 22.18 -9.51
C ASP A 8 -14.58 21.98 -8.96
N ALA A 9 -14.80 21.00 -8.07
CA ALA A 9 -16.11 20.74 -7.45
C ALA A 9 -16.13 21.11 -5.95
N ALA A 10 -16.35 22.39 -5.66
CA ALA A 10 -16.56 22.87 -4.30
C ALA A 10 -17.92 22.40 -3.74
N HIS A 11 -17.94 21.36 -2.91
CA HIS A 11 -19.11 20.96 -2.13
C HIS A 11 -18.87 21.12 -0.62
N ALA A 12 -19.72 21.93 0.01
CA ALA A 12 -19.70 22.20 1.44
C ALA A 12 -20.44 21.09 2.20
N GLY A 13 -19.70 20.06 2.58
CA GLY A 13 -20.12 18.91 3.39
C GLY A 13 -18.99 17.86 3.38
N GLU A 14 -18.89 16.99 4.38
CA GLU A 14 -17.98 15.83 4.28
C GLU A 14 -18.52 14.91 3.18
N SER A 15 -17.92 14.95 1.99
CA SER A 15 -18.26 14.02 0.90
C SER A 15 -17.97 12.59 1.35
N PRO A 16 -18.80 11.60 0.95
CA PRO A 16 -18.52 10.21 1.24
C PRO A 16 -17.15 9.83 0.66
N VAL A 17 -16.40 8.99 1.38
CA VAL A 17 -15.10 8.49 0.91
C VAL A 17 -15.09 6.97 0.94
N ILE A 18 -14.37 6.38 -0.01
CA ILE A 18 -14.11 4.94 0.00
C ILE A 18 -13.02 4.66 1.03
N ASP A 19 -13.31 3.80 1.99
CA ASP A 19 -12.36 3.33 3.00
C ASP A 19 -12.28 1.80 2.97
N PHE A 20 -11.14 1.27 2.54
CA PHE A 20 -10.92 -0.18 2.42
C PHE A 20 -11.07 -0.90 3.76
N ASN A 21 -10.81 -0.24 4.90
CA ASN A 21 -11.02 -0.85 6.22
C ASN A 21 -12.50 -1.10 6.53
N ARG A 22 -13.42 -0.37 5.89
CA ARG A 22 -14.87 -0.62 6.04
C ARG A 22 -15.33 -1.86 5.26
N VAL A 23 -14.53 -2.32 4.30
CA VAL A 23 -14.84 -3.46 3.42
C VAL A 23 -14.05 -4.70 3.86
N ILE A 24 -12.73 -4.57 3.97
CA ILE A 24 -11.80 -5.60 4.45
C ILE A 24 -10.93 -4.97 5.54
N PRO A 25 -11.30 -5.08 6.83
CA PRO A 25 -10.63 -4.38 7.92
C PRO A 25 -9.23 -4.94 8.17
N MET A 26 -8.23 -4.05 8.23
CA MET A 26 -6.90 -4.40 8.67
C MET A 26 -6.85 -4.46 10.21
N PRO A 27 -6.27 -5.51 10.80
CA PRO A 27 -5.95 -5.53 12.23
C PRO A 27 -5.07 -4.34 12.63
N SER A 28 -5.44 -3.62 13.69
CA SER A 28 -4.68 -2.46 14.18
C SER A 28 -3.25 -2.82 14.62
N ASP A 29 -3.02 -4.07 15.03
CA ASP A 29 -1.69 -4.56 15.42
C ASP A 29 -0.68 -4.53 14.27
N LEU A 30 -1.15 -4.54 13.02
CA LEU A 30 -0.30 -4.45 11.83
C LEU A 30 0.11 -3.00 11.50
N GLN A 31 -0.54 -2.00 12.11
CA GLN A 31 -0.26 -0.57 11.90
C GLN A 31 1.02 -0.13 12.64
N ILE A 32 2.13 -0.78 12.31
CA ILE A 32 3.48 -0.51 12.81
C ILE A 32 4.40 -0.13 11.64
N SER A 33 5.54 0.48 11.94
CA SER A 33 6.47 0.91 10.89
C SER A 33 6.95 -0.28 10.05
N GLU A 34 6.95 -0.10 8.73
CA GLU A 34 7.58 -1.02 7.78
C GLU A 34 8.89 -0.39 7.27
N GLY A 35 9.95 -1.18 7.26
CA GLY A 35 11.22 -0.77 6.68
C GLY A 35 12.38 -1.55 7.29
N SER A 36 13.60 -1.00 7.13
CA SER A 36 14.80 -1.65 7.65
C SER A 36 14.67 -1.96 9.14
N GLU A 37 14.25 -1.02 9.99
CA GLU A 37 14.18 -1.29 11.43
C GLU A 37 13.27 -2.47 11.80
N SER A 38 12.09 -2.60 11.19
CA SER A 38 11.16 -3.71 11.46
C SER A 38 11.73 -5.04 10.98
N GLN A 39 12.30 -5.07 9.77
CA GLN A 39 12.93 -6.27 9.19
C GLN A 39 14.10 -6.75 10.06
N LEU A 40 14.95 -5.82 10.47
CA LEU A 40 16.13 -6.09 11.26
C LEU A 40 15.82 -6.57 12.67
N SER A 41 14.81 -5.94 13.28
CA SER A 41 14.33 -6.30 14.60
C SER A 41 13.67 -7.69 14.60
N LEU A 42 12.91 -7.98 13.55
CA LEU A 42 12.25 -9.28 13.36
C LEU A 42 13.27 -10.42 13.22
N THR A 43 14.42 -10.21 12.56
CA THR A 43 15.42 -11.27 12.32
C THR A 43 15.74 -12.07 13.58
N LEU A 44 15.99 -11.43 14.74
CA LEU A 44 16.28 -12.13 16.00
C LEU A 44 15.17 -13.11 16.42
N PHE A 45 13.91 -12.74 16.20
CA PHE A 45 12.74 -13.53 16.58
C PHE A 45 12.40 -14.64 15.59
N THR A 46 13.04 -14.65 14.41
CA THR A 46 12.93 -15.77 13.45
C THR A 46 13.95 -16.88 13.69
N LEU A 47 14.94 -16.64 14.56
CA LEU A 47 16.03 -17.57 14.85
C LEU A 47 15.69 -18.46 16.05
N PRO A 48 16.25 -19.70 16.13
CA PRO A 48 16.11 -20.53 17.32
C PRO A 48 16.77 -19.87 18.54
N GLU A 49 16.03 -19.76 19.64
CA GLU A 49 16.49 -19.11 20.88
C GLU A 49 17.81 -19.67 21.41
N THR A 50 18.05 -20.97 21.25
CA THR A 50 19.26 -21.67 21.73
C THR A 50 20.43 -21.62 20.74
N ALA A 51 20.23 -21.10 19.52
CA ALA A 51 21.32 -20.97 18.56
C ALA A 51 22.35 -19.94 19.03
N LEU A 52 23.62 -20.20 18.74
CA LEU A 52 24.68 -19.21 18.98
C LEU A 52 24.56 -18.10 17.93
N LEU A 53 24.61 -16.85 18.37
CA LEU A 53 24.46 -15.68 17.50
C LEU A 53 25.51 -15.66 16.39
N LYS A 54 26.76 -16.04 16.70
CA LYS A 54 27.87 -16.09 15.73
C LYS A 54 27.56 -16.97 14.51
N ASP A 55 26.79 -18.05 14.72
CA ASP A 55 26.46 -19.03 13.68
C ASP A 55 25.26 -18.56 12.82
N CYS A 56 24.58 -17.49 13.25
CA CYS A 56 23.43 -16.89 12.57
C CYS A 56 23.74 -15.53 11.92
N THR A 57 25.00 -15.09 11.95
CA THR A 57 25.42 -13.75 11.46
C THR A 57 25.10 -13.51 9.99
N ASN A 58 25.04 -14.57 9.18
CA ASN A 58 24.61 -14.51 7.78
C ASN A 58 23.14 -14.11 7.57
N LYS A 59 22.34 -14.04 8.63
CA LYS A 59 20.94 -13.58 8.60
C LYS A 59 20.80 -12.07 8.85
N PHE A 60 21.88 -11.42 9.27
CA PHE A 60 21.94 -9.99 9.51
C PHE A 60 22.73 -9.30 8.40
N TYR A 61 22.53 -8.00 8.22
CA TYR A 61 23.46 -7.24 7.40
C TYR A 61 24.83 -7.16 8.09
N PRO A 62 25.95 -7.06 7.33
CA PRO A 62 27.28 -6.98 7.90
C PRO A 62 27.43 -5.90 8.98
N TYR A 63 26.93 -4.69 8.72
CA TYR A 63 27.01 -3.57 9.67
C TYR A 63 26.28 -3.84 10.99
N GLN A 64 25.22 -4.67 10.98
CA GLN A 64 24.51 -5.02 12.20
C GLN A 64 25.26 -6.06 13.01
N THR A 65 25.87 -7.04 12.33
CA THR A 65 26.73 -8.03 12.98
C THR A 65 27.89 -7.32 13.66
N ASP A 66 28.53 -6.37 12.98
CA ASP A 66 29.60 -5.54 13.54
C ASP A 66 29.13 -4.75 14.76
N ALA A 67 27.96 -4.10 14.67
CA ALA A 67 27.38 -3.34 15.78
C ALA A 67 27.05 -4.23 16.99
N LEU A 68 26.41 -5.38 16.77
CA LEU A 68 26.12 -6.37 17.80
C LEU A 68 27.41 -6.86 18.47
N GLN A 69 28.44 -7.19 17.68
CA GLN A 69 29.71 -7.66 18.20
C GLN A 69 30.41 -6.58 19.02
N GLN A 70 30.46 -5.34 18.52
CA GLN A 70 31.07 -4.21 19.21
C GLN A 70 30.37 -3.89 20.54
N VAL A 71 29.03 -3.90 20.55
CA VAL A 71 28.21 -3.53 21.71
C VAL A 71 28.18 -4.64 22.77
N LEU A 72 28.15 -5.92 22.36
CA LEU A 72 27.93 -7.04 23.27
C LEU A 72 29.21 -7.75 23.72
N SER A 73 30.30 -7.73 22.94
CA SER A 73 31.57 -8.35 23.35
C SER A 73 32.14 -7.81 24.68
N PRO A 74 31.98 -6.51 25.04
CA PRO A 74 32.39 -6.01 26.35
C PRO A 74 31.58 -6.58 27.53
N LEU A 75 30.41 -7.16 27.27
CA LEU A 75 29.46 -7.61 28.29
C LEU A 75 29.46 -9.13 28.49
N CYS A 76 29.89 -9.90 27.47
CA CYS A 76 29.82 -11.36 27.46
C CYS A 76 30.78 -11.96 26.42
N ASP A 77 31.03 -13.27 26.52
CA ASP A 77 31.76 -14.00 25.47
C ASP A 77 30.88 -14.16 24.22
N TRP A 78 31.20 -13.38 23.18
CA TRP A 78 30.55 -13.44 21.86
C TRP A 78 30.42 -14.86 21.31
N ASN A 79 31.40 -15.73 21.59
CA ASN A 79 31.42 -17.07 21.01
C ASN A 79 30.42 -18.04 21.64
N GLN A 80 29.86 -17.68 22.80
CA GLN A 80 28.89 -18.46 23.57
C GLN A 80 27.53 -17.77 23.66
N LEU A 81 27.39 -16.57 23.10
CA LEU A 81 26.17 -15.79 23.21
C LEU A 81 25.05 -16.42 22.36
N THR A 82 23.96 -16.81 23.01
CA THR A 82 22.77 -17.32 22.33
C THR A 82 21.88 -16.19 21.81
N VAL A 83 20.98 -16.49 20.87
CA VAL A 83 19.94 -15.56 20.41
C VAL A 83 19.08 -15.08 21.59
N ALA A 84 18.66 -15.98 22.48
CA ALA A 84 17.88 -15.60 23.67
C ALA A 84 18.64 -14.65 24.59
N ASP A 85 19.94 -14.87 24.80
CA ASP A 85 20.76 -13.99 25.62
C ASP A 85 20.98 -12.63 24.95
N THR A 86 21.09 -12.60 23.62
CA THR A 86 21.16 -11.36 22.83
C THR A 86 19.90 -10.54 23.01
N ILE A 87 18.72 -11.16 22.87
CA ILE A 87 17.43 -10.50 23.10
C ILE A 87 17.36 -9.92 24.53
N LYS A 88 17.74 -10.70 25.54
CA LYS A 88 17.75 -10.23 26.94
C LYS A 88 18.71 -9.05 27.16
N LEU A 89 19.91 -9.12 26.59
CA LEU A 89 20.90 -8.05 26.71
C LEU A 89 20.38 -6.77 26.06
N LEU A 90 19.88 -6.83 24.82
CA LEU A 90 19.32 -5.66 24.14
C LEU A 90 18.08 -5.10 24.86
N ALA A 91 17.18 -5.97 25.33
CA ALA A 91 15.97 -5.54 26.06
C ALA A 91 16.29 -4.76 27.34
N ALA A 92 17.40 -5.08 28.00
CA ALA A 92 17.80 -4.46 29.26
C ALA A 92 18.36 -3.04 29.11
N ASP A 93 18.59 -2.53 27.89
CA ASP A 93 19.15 -1.19 27.68
C ASP A 93 18.78 -0.60 26.30
N PRO A 94 17.97 0.48 26.28
CA PRO A 94 17.59 1.17 25.06
C PRO A 94 18.78 1.73 24.26
N GLN A 95 19.89 2.10 24.91
CA GLN A 95 21.06 2.62 24.21
C GLN A 95 21.71 1.54 23.34
N ARG A 96 21.73 0.28 23.83
CA ARG A 96 22.23 -0.87 23.04
C ARG A 96 21.34 -1.15 21.84
N GLN A 97 20.03 -1.05 22.01
CA GLN A 97 19.06 -1.16 20.90
C GLN A 97 19.31 -0.11 19.82
N GLN A 98 19.51 1.16 20.22
CA GLN A 98 19.82 2.24 19.29
C GLN A 98 21.14 2.02 18.55
N GLN A 99 22.20 1.61 19.26
CA GLN A 99 23.52 1.34 18.66
C GLN A 99 23.49 0.17 17.68
N CYS A 100 22.69 -0.86 17.95
CA CYS A 100 22.54 -2.03 17.08
C CYS A 100 21.48 -1.84 15.99
N ARG A 101 20.68 -0.75 16.06
CA ARG A 101 19.48 -0.52 15.22
C ARG A 101 18.50 -1.70 15.25
N ILE A 102 18.28 -2.23 16.46
CA ILE A 102 17.39 -3.36 16.72
C ILE A 102 16.44 -2.95 17.84
N ASN A 103 15.15 -2.96 17.58
CA ASN A 103 14.10 -2.66 18.52
C ASN A 103 13.40 -3.96 18.96
N ILE A 104 13.60 -4.35 20.22
CA ILE A 104 13.14 -5.64 20.73
C ILE A 104 11.62 -5.73 20.76
N GLU A 105 10.93 -4.64 21.09
CA GLU A 105 9.47 -4.64 21.14
C GLU A 105 8.89 -4.72 19.73
N LEU A 106 9.43 -3.94 18.77
CA LEU A 106 9.02 -4.00 17.37
C LEU A 106 9.23 -5.40 16.78
N GLY A 107 10.40 -6.01 17.01
CA GLY A 107 10.69 -7.37 16.54
C GLY A 107 9.73 -8.42 17.12
N ARG A 108 9.38 -8.28 18.41
CA ARG A 108 8.40 -9.15 19.08
C ARG A 108 7.00 -8.98 18.46
N THR A 109 6.58 -7.74 18.23
CA THR A 109 5.30 -7.42 17.60
C THR A 109 5.24 -7.99 16.19
N CYS A 110 6.26 -7.77 15.35
CA CYS A 110 6.35 -8.36 14.01
C CYS A 110 6.22 -9.90 14.04
N ALA A 111 6.93 -10.57 14.95
CA ALA A 111 6.87 -12.03 15.05
C ALA A 111 5.49 -12.53 15.50
N ASN A 112 4.83 -11.82 16.42
CA ASN A 112 3.47 -12.14 16.82
C ASN A 112 2.45 -11.86 15.71
N ASN A 113 2.62 -10.78 14.97
CA ASN A 113 1.79 -10.43 13.83
C ASN A 113 1.85 -11.50 12.74
N ILE A 114 3.05 -12.01 12.41
CA ILE A 114 3.18 -13.14 11.47
C ILE A 114 2.36 -14.35 11.95
N ARG A 115 2.43 -14.67 13.25
CA ARG A 115 1.69 -15.80 13.82
C ARG A 115 0.16 -15.61 13.75
N LEU A 116 -0.33 -14.40 13.94
CA LEU A 116 -1.76 -14.08 13.99
C LEU A 116 -2.37 -13.81 12.62
N TYR A 117 -1.62 -13.15 11.73
CA TYR A 117 -2.13 -12.53 10.51
C TYR A 117 -1.34 -12.93 9.25
N GLY A 118 -0.27 -13.72 9.38
CA GLY A 118 0.60 -14.11 8.27
C GLY A 118 1.61 -13.05 7.84
N HIS A 119 1.48 -11.81 8.33
CA HIS A 119 2.31 -10.65 7.96
C HIS A 119 2.92 -9.98 9.18
N PRO A 120 4.16 -9.46 9.09
CA PRO A 120 4.77 -8.75 10.22
C PRO A 120 4.18 -7.35 10.43
N THR A 121 3.79 -6.68 9.34
CA THR A 121 3.35 -5.29 9.32
C THR A 121 2.19 -5.12 8.32
N TRP A 122 1.67 -3.90 8.21
CA TRP A 122 0.57 -3.55 7.30
C TRP A 122 0.93 -3.78 5.82
N TYR A 123 2.20 -3.64 5.42
CA TYR A 123 2.58 -3.55 3.99
C TYR A 123 2.24 -4.81 3.19
N GLY A 124 2.74 -5.96 3.63
CA GLY A 124 2.44 -7.23 2.97
C GLY A 124 0.96 -7.58 3.06
N TRP A 125 0.32 -7.25 4.18
CA TRP A 125 -1.10 -7.52 4.39
C TRP A 125 -1.97 -6.70 3.44
N SER A 126 -1.71 -5.39 3.28
CA SER A 126 -2.45 -4.51 2.37
C SER A 126 -2.39 -5.02 0.93
N ILE A 127 -1.20 -5.38 0.47
CA ILE A 127 -1.03 -5.88 -0.91
C ILE A 127 -1.84 -7.16 -1.11
N GLU A 128 -1.78 -8.11 -0.17
CA GLU A 128 -2.54 -9.36 -0.29
C GLU A 128 -4.06 -9.16 -0.19
N HIS A 129 -4.52 -8.30 0.71
CA HIS A 129 -5.94 -8.22 1.09
C HIS A 129 -6.70 -7.09 0.40
N TRP A 130 -6.01 -6.03 -0.02
CA TRP A 130 -6.58 -4.90 -0.76
C TRP A 130 -6.09 -4.83 -2.20
N GLY A 131 -5.05 -5.58 -2.59
CA GLY A 131 -4.46 -5.52 -3.93
C GLY A 131 -3.54 -4.31 -4.17
N THR A 132 -3.44 -3.41 -3.20
CA THR A 132 -2.67 -2.16 -3.28
C THR A 132 -1.99 -1.86 -1.95
N LYS A 133 -0.96 -1.01 -1.98
CA LYS A 133 -0.14 -0.65 -0.80
C LYS A 133 -0.94 0.10 0.26
N TRP A 134 -1.75 1.07 -0.16
CA TRP A 134 -2.41 2.02 0.73
C TRP A 134 -3.93 1.98 0.53
N ASN A 135 -4.63 2.62 1.46
CA ASN A 135 -6.04 2.92 1.27
C ASN A 135 -6.25 3.88 0.08
N ALA A 136 -7.50 4.09 -0.33
CA ALA A 136 -7.84 5.10 -1.33
C ALA A 136 -7.43 6.51 -0.86
N TYR A 137 -7.00 7.36 -1.80
CA TYR A 137 -6.69 8.77 -1.58
C TYR A 137 -7.15 9.63 -2.76
N HIS A 138 -7.12 10.96 -2.61
CA HIS A 138 -7.71 11.91 -3.58
C HIS A 138 -9.15 11.53 -3.99
N CYS A 139 -9.96 11.20 -2.98
CA CYS A 139 -11.32 10.71 -3.18
C CYS A 139 -12.32 11.85 -3.38
N THR A 140 -13.13 11.74 -4.42
CA THR A 140 -14.31 12.57 -4.64
C THR A 140 -15.47 11.65 -4.96
N MET A 141 -16.57 11.75 -4.19
CA MET A 141 -17.76 10.94 -4.40
C MET A 141 -19.01 11.80 -4.30
N ASP A 142 -19.96 11.53 -5.19
CA ASP A 142 -21.26 12.17 -5.30
C ASP A 142 -22.36 11.13 -5.03
N ASP A 143 -23.15 11.39 -3.99
CA ASP A 143 -24.37 10.63 -3.67
C ASP A 143 -25.55 11.24 -4.43
N ASN A 144 -25.90 10.63 -5.56
CA ASN A 144 -27.03 11.01 -6.39
C ASN A 144 -28.29 10.27 -5.91
N ALA A 145 -28.82 10.72 -4.77
CA ALA A 145 -29.99 10.11 -4.13
C ALA A 145 -31.21 9.97 -5.06
N ASP A 146 -31.42 10.93 -5.97
CA ASP A 146 -32.53 10.93 -6.92
C ASP A 146 -32.42 9.82 -7.98
N GLU A 147 -31.20 9.47 -8.37
CA GLU A 147 -30.88 8.38 -9.29
C GLU A 147 -30.62 7.06 -8.56
N ASN A 148 -30.65 7.12 -7.22
CA ASN A 148 -30.26 6.06 -6.32
C ASN A 148 -28.88 5.51 -6.72
N SER A 149 -27.93 6.42 -6.97
CA SER A 149 -26.59 6.06 -7.42
C SER A 149 -25.51 6.80 -6.66
N LEU A 150 -24.38 6.12 -6.48
CA LEU A 150 -23.13 6.71 -6.03
C LEU A 150 -22.24 6.81 -7.27
N SER A 151 -21.40 7.82 -7.37
CA SER A 151 -20.37 7.94 -8.43
C SER A 151 -19.20 8.77 -7.92
N GLY A 152 -18.02 8.62 -8.51
CA GLY A 152 -16.85 9.36 -8.04
C GLY A 152 -15.53 8.84 -8.59
N TYR A 153 -14.42 9.34 -8.06
CA TYR A 153 -13.08 8.87 -8.38
C TYR A 153 -12.21 8.83 -7.13
N PHE A 154 -11.17 8.01 -7.18
CA PHE A 154 -10.12 7.96 -6.19
C PHE A 154 -8.85 7.38 -6.82
N ASP A 155 -7.73 7.63 -6.17
CA ASP A 155 -6.43 7.09 -6.54
C ASP A 155 -6.03 5.95 -5.59
N THR A 156 -5.27 4.99 -6.12
CA THR A 156 -4.57 3.96 -5.34
C THR A 156 -3.12 3.84 -5.76
N ALA A 157 -2.30 3.25 -4.90
CA ALA A 157 -0.91 3.00 -5.23
C ALA A 157 -0.79 1.77 -6.15
N TRP A 158 -0.10 1.92 -7.27
CA TRP A 158 0.42 0.85 -8.15
C TRP A 158 -0.59 -0.04 -8.88
N ALA A 159 -1.78 -0.26 -8.32
CA ALA A 159 -2.76 -1.21 -8.84
C ALA A 159 -4.18 -0.87 -8.38
N PRO A 160 -5.20 -1.26 -9.15
CA PRO A 160 -6.58 -1.23 -8.69
C PRO A 160 -6.78 -2.16 -7.48
N PRO A 161 -7.59 -1.77 -6.48
CA PRO A 161 -7.86 -2.56 -5.29
C PRO A 161 -8.87 -3.70 -5.57
N GLU A 162 -8.55 -4.62 -6.48
CA GLU A 162 -9.44 -5.70 -6.94
C GLU A 162 -10.14 -6.48 -5.80
N PRO A 163 -9.46 -6.91 -4.72
CA PRO A 163 -10.12 -7.58 -3.60
C PRO A 163 -11.26 -6.77 -2.99
N ILE A 164 -11.13 -5.44 -2.94
CA ILE A 164 -12.17 -4.54 -2.43
C ILE A 164 -13.37 -4.56 -3.36
N TYR A 165 -13.16 -4.45 -4.66
CA TYR A 165 -14.24 -4.49 -5.64
C TYR A 165 -15.00 -5.81 -5.59
N HIS A 166 -14.28 -6.93 -5.60
CA HIS A 166 -14.89 -8.25 -5.51
C HIS A 166 -15.67 -8.45 -4.21
N LYS A 167 -15.16 -7.92 -3.09
CA LYS A 167 -15.85 -7.99 -1.80
C LYS A 167 -17.14 -7.19 -1.82
N ILE A 168 -17.14 -5.99 -2.40
CA ILE A 168 -18.34 -5.15 -2.56
C ILE A 168 -19.36 -5.85 -3.47
N ALA A 169 -18.95 -6.35 -4.63
CA ALA A 169 -19.82 -7.08 -5.55
C ALA A 169 -20.49 -8.29 -4.87
N ALA A 170 -19.72 -9.06 -4.10
CA ALA A 170 -20.23 -10.22 -3.38
C ALA A 170 -21.20 -9.84 -2.23
N LEU A 171 -20.97 -8.72 -1.54
CA LEU A 171 -21.85 -8.22 -0.49
C LEU A 171 -23.16 -7.66 -1.04
N PHE A 172 -23.11 -7.08 -2.25
CA PHE A 172 -24.24 -6.40 -2.88
C PHE A 172 -24.48 -6.90 -4.31
N PRO A 173 -24.87 -8.18 -4.49
CA PRO A 173 -25.00 -8.78 -5.82
C PRO A 173 -26.08 -8.13 -6.71
N CYS A 174 -27.00 -7.37 -6.11
CA CYS A 174 -28.06 -6.63 -6.81
C CYS A 174 -27.65 -5.22 -7.25
N ILE A 175 -26.47 -4.74 -6.86
CA ILE A 175 -25.95 -3.44 -7.28
C ILE A 175 -25.15 -3.66 -8.57
N GLN A 176 -25.41 -2.85 -9.60
CA GLN A 176 -24.50 -2.82 -10.74
C GLN A 176 -23.26 -2.03 -10.36
N ILE A 177 -22.08 -2.53 -10.71
CA ILE A 177 -20.81 -1.90 -10.42
C ILE A 177 -20.09 -1.74 -11.75
N GLU A 178 -19.69 -0.51 -12.05
CA GLU A 178 -18.78 -0.18 -13.14
C GLU A 178 -17.63 0.62 -12.56
N VAL A 179 -16.40 0.14 -12.80
CA VAL A 179 -15.17 0.73 -12.27
C VAL A 179 -14.12 0.78 -13.37
N GLN A 180 -13.76 1.98 -13.80
CA GLN A 180 -12.77 2.23 -14.84
C GLN A 180 -11.43 2.52 -14.17
N TYR A 181 -10.33 1.93 -14.64
CA TYR A 181 -9.01 2.15 -14.06
C TYR A 181 -7.96 2.47 -15.13
N ILE A 182 -6.94 3.25 -14.74
CA ILE A 182 -5.79 3.58 -15.58
C ILE A 182 -4.54 3.80 -14.71
N ASP A 183 -3.38 3.31 -15.15
CA ASP A 183 -2.07 3.63 -14.58
C ASP A 183 -1.12 4.00 -15.72
N GLU A 184 -0.60 5.23 -15.67
CA GLU A 184 0.32 5.77 -16.68
C GLU A 184 1.74 5.24 -16.57
N GLY A 185 2.18 4.90 -15.36
CA GLY A 185 3.54 4.42 -15.14
C GLY A 185 3.67 2.93 -15.42
N GLY A 186 2.57 2.18 -15.25
CA GLY A 186 2.43 0.78 -15.60
C GLY A 186 1.88 0.53 -17.01
N PHE A 187 1.37 1.56 -17.70
CA PHE A 187 0.73 1.47 -19.02
C PHE A 187 -0.37 0.41 -19.09
N PHE A 188 -1.28 0.40 -18.11
CA PHE A 188 -2.45 -0.48 -18.13
C PHE A 188 -3.72 0.27 -17.82
N ALA A 189 -4.83 -0.17 -18.41
CA ALA A 189 -6.16 0.38 -18.17
C ALA A 189 -7.23 -0.68 -18.38
N GLY A 190 -8.46 -0.38 -17.97
CA GLY A 190 -9.58 -1.30 -18.19
C GLY A 190 -10.83 -0.92 -17.43
N THR A 191 -11.81 -1.82 -17.41
CA THR A 191 -13.08 -1.63 -16.72
C THR A 191 -13.55 -2.91 -16.06
N TYR A 192 -13.78 -2.86 -14.75
CA TYR A 192 -14.49 -3.89 -14.02
C TYR A 192 -16.00 -3.67 -14.13
N LEU A 193 -16.73 -4.70 -14.52
CA LEU A 193 -18.19 -4.71 -14.57
C LEU A 193 -18.77 -5.84 -13.71
N SER A 194 -19.81 -5.54 -12.95
CA SER A 194 -20.59 -6.57 -12.27
C SER A 194 -21.35 -7.45 -13.24
N ASP A 195 -21.37 -8.76 -12.99
CA ASP A 195 -22.14 -9.73 -13.77
C ASP A 195 -23.62 -9.85 -13.33
N GLY A 196 -24.01 -9.10 -12.29
CA GLY A 196 -25.35 -9.16 -11.67
C GLY A 196 -25.57 -10.37 -10.75
N ASN A 197 -24.54 -11.18 -10.49
CA ASN A 197 -24.56 -12.33 -9.58
C ASN A 197 -23.48 -12.21 -8.48
N GLY A 198 -22.99 -11.00 -8.24
CA GLY A 198 -21.98 -10.71 -7.23
C GLY A 198 -20.54 -11.04 -7.64
N GLN A 199 -20.27 -11.18 -8.93
CA GLN A 199 -18.91 -11.28 -9.48
C GLN A 199 -18.58 -10.04 -10.32
N LEU A 200 -17.28 -9.80 -10.51
CA LEU A 200 -16.78 -8.78 -11.42
C LEU A 200 -16.04 -9.45 -12.57
N ILE A 201 -16.20 -8.86 -13.74
CA ILE A 201 -15.47 -9.21 -14.95
C ILE A 201 -14.55 -8.04 -15.26
N ASP A 202 -13.26 -8.32 -15.42
CA ASP A 202 -12.30 -7.35 -15.90
C ASP A 202 -12.28 -7.32 -17.43
N ILE A 203 -12.55 -6.14 -17.99
CA ILE A 203 -12.40 -5.83 -19.42
C ILE A 203 -11.15 -4.98 -19.57
N VAL A 204 -10.02 -5.65 -19.72
CA VAL A 204 -8.71 -5.02 -19.91
C VAL A 204 -8.70 -4.21 -21.22
N CYS A 205 -8.21 -2.98 -21.15
CA CYS A 205 -7.93 -2.15 -22.32
C CYS A 205 -6.62 -2.63 -22.96
N ASN A 206 -6.64 -2.85 -24.28
CA ASN A 206 -5.43 -3.20 -25.02
C ASN A 206 -4.49 -1.99 -25.13
N ASP A 207 -3.19 -2.23 -25.19
CA ASP A 207 -2.16 -1.19 -25.32
C ASP A 207 -2.42 -0.22 -26.48
N ASP A 208 -2.85 -0.74 -27.64
CA ASP A 208 -3.18 0.06 -28.84
C ASP A 208 -4.35 1.04 -28.61
N ASP A 209 -5.24 0.71 -27.68
CA ASP A 209 -6.43 1.50 -27.34
C ASP A 209 -6.21 2.39 -26.10
N PHE A 210 -5.05 2.30 -25.42
CA PHE A 210 -4.80 2.98 -24.16
C PHE A 210 -5.00 4.50 -24.25
N ARG A 211 -4.46 5.14 -25.31
CA ARG A 211 -4.63 6.59 -25.52
C ARG A 211 -6.09 6.97 -25.71
N ILE A 212 -6.81 6.20 -26.52
CA ILE A 212 -8.25 6.40 -26.77
C ILE A 212 -9.03 6.23 -25.46
N PHE A 213 -8.69 5.23 -24.66
CA PHE A 213 -9.33 4.99 -23.37
C PHE A 213 -9.06 6.13 -22.38
N ALA A 214 -7.80 6.57 -22.26
CA ALA A 214 -7.40 7.69 -21.42
C ALA A 214 -8.09 9.00 -21.82
N GLU A 215 -8.17 9.29 -23.12
CA GLU A 215 -8.88 10.46 -23.65
C GLU A 215 -10.38 10.39 -23.37
N THR A 216 -11.01 9.26 -23.69
CA THR A 216 -12.48 9.14 -23.67
C THR A 216 -13.04 8.96 -22.26
N GLN A 217 -12.36 8.25 -21.37
CA GLN A 217 -12.84 7.94 -20.03
C GLN A 217 -12.26 8.90 -18.98
N PHE A 218 -11.03 9.39 -19.16
CA PHE A 218 -10.34 10.22 -18.18
C PHE A 218 -10.09 11.66 -18.65
N GLY A 219 -10.41 12.00 -19.90
CA GLY A 219 -10.23 13.35 -20.46
C GLY A 219 -8.76 13.74 -20.61
N TRP A 220 -7.85 12.76 -20.69
CA TRP A 220 -6.41 13.04 -20.82
C TRP A 220 -6.09 13.63 -22.19
N VAL A 221 -5.07 14.49 -22.23
CA VAL A 221 -4.55 15.05 -23.47
C VAL A 221 -3.09 14.67 -23.61
N PHE A 222 -2.78 13.97 -24.70
CA PHE A 222 -1.42 13.65 -25.11
C PHE A 222 -0.88 14.78 -25.99
N ASN A 223 0.33 15.25 -25.70
CA ASN A 223 1.02 16.20 -26.55
C ASN A 223 2.11 15.43 -27.30
N ASP A 224 1.95 15.28 -28.62
CA ASP A 224 2.85 14.48 -29.46
C ASP A 224 4.26 15.13 -29.61
N GLU A 225 4.50 16.29 -29.00
CA GLU A 225 5.76 17.05 -29.10
C GLU A 225 6.85 16.63 -28.08
N GLU A 226 6.55 15.73 -27.11
CA GLU A 226 7.50 15.34 -26.05
C GLU A 226 8.22 13.97 -26.31
N GLU A 227 7.94 13.28 -27.42
CA GLU A 227 8.49 11.93 -27.68
C GLU A 227 9.88 11.90 -28.36
N ASP A 228 10.44 13.05 -28.77
CA ASP A 228 11.65 13.10 -29.62
C ASP A 228 13.00 13.32 -28.89
N GLU A 229 13.06 13.45 -27.55
CA GLU A 229 14.32 13.83 -26.85
C GLU A 229 15.11 12.70 -26.15
N GLU A 230 14.72 11.43 -26.19
CA GLU A 230 15.48 10.35 -25.51
C GLU A 230 16.22 9.34 -26.42
N GLN A 231 16.51 9.69 -27.67
CA GLN A 231 17.39 8.87 -28.53
C GLN A 231 18.40 9.69 -29.33
N GLU A 232 19.40 10.30 -28.67
CA GLU A 232 20.69 10.59 -29.34
C GLU A 232 21.90 10.20 -28.48
N ASP A 233 22.57 9.15 -28.98
CA ASP A 233 24.02 8.98 -29.06
C ASP A 233 24.84 8.58 -27.83
N ASN A 234 24.79 7.26 -27.61
CA ASN A 234 25.86 6.48 -27.04
C ASN A 234 26.90 6.13 -28.13
N GLU A 235 27.88 7.00 -28.44
CA GLU A 235 29.09 6.62 -29.20
C GLU A 235 30.33 7.51 -28.94
N GLY A 236 31.19 7.03 -28.03
CA GLY A 236 32.66 7.06 -28.15
C GLY A 236 33.46 8.35 -27.93
N LYS A 237 34.15 8.45 -26.76
CA LYS A 237 35.58 8.83 -26.68
C LYS A 237 36.22 8.50 -25.31
N ASP A 238 37.43 7.99 -25.41
CA ASP A 238 38.29 7.33 -24.41
C ASP A 238 38.90 8.20 -23.27
N LYS A 239 39.10 7.55 -22.10
CA LYS A 239 40.19 7.60 -21.08
C LYS A 239 40.21 8.58 -19.86
N GLU A 240 40.01 7.97 -18.68
CA GLU A 240 40.70 8.07 -17.34
C GLU A 240 40.62 9.36 -16.45
N PRO A 241 40.89 9.29 -15.11
CA PRO A 241 40.28 8.47 -14.05
C PRO A 241 39.85 9.27 -12.77
N HIS A 242 39.05 8.63 -11.90
CA HIS A 242 38.76 8.88 -10.47
C HIS A 242 38.66 10.32 -9.91
N LYS A 243 37.44 10.69 -9.44
CA LYS A 243 37.26 11.47 -8.20
C LYS A 243 36.02 10.99 -7.42
N GLU A 244 36.19 10.95 -6.11
CA GLU A 244 35.29 10.46 -5.06
C GLU A 244 33.82 10.93 -5.20
N GLN A 245 32.88 9.99 -5.13
CA GLN A 245 31.48 10.31 -4.90
C GLN A 245 31.18 10.28 -3.39
N LYS A 246 30.70 11.42 -2.89
CA LYS A 246 30.09 11.58 -1.56
C LYS A 246 28.79 10.75 -1.48
N PRO A 247 28.39 10.31 -0.28
CA PRO A 247 27.19 9.49 -0.10
C PRO A 247 25.95 10.28 -0.52
N VAL A 248 25.20 9.72 -1.47
CA VAL A 248 23.89 10.20 -1.91
C VAL A 248 22.91 10.03 -0.76
N GLN A 249 22.30 11.13 -0.34
CA GLN A 249 21.15 11.10 0.57
C GLN A 249 19.98 10.47 -0.20
N VAL A 250 19.37 9.44 0.37
CA VAL A 250 18.14 8.86 -0.17
C VAL A 250 17.02 9.84 0.15
N GLU A 251 16.71 10.71 -0.80
CA GLU A 251 15.49 11.51 -0.79
C GLU A 251 14.34 10.57 -1.20
N GLU A 252 13.31 10.56 -0.36
CA GLU A 252 12.09 9.77 -0.54
C GLU A 252 11.37 10.28 -1.79
N LEU A 253 11.43 9.50 -2.88
CA LEU A 253 10.73 9.82 -4.13
C LEU A 253 9.22 9.75 -3.89
N GLU A 254 8.55 10.88 -4.15
CA GLU A 254 7.09 11.00 -4.28
C GLU A 254 6.51 9.86 -5.14
N PRO A 255 5.37 9.26 -4.78
CA PRO A 255 4.85 8.08 -5.47
C PRO A 255 4.27 8.45 -6.85
N SER A 256 5.12 8.44 -7.88
CA SER A 256 4.73 8.73 -9.27
C SER A 256 4.03 7.59 -10.02
N HIS A 257 3.42 6.63 -9.32
CA HIS A 257 2.76 5.46 -9.92
C HIS A 257 1.44 5.21 -9.18
N ALA A 258 0.43 6.00 -9.51
CA ALA A 258 -0.91 5.90 -8.95
C ALA A 258 -1.85 5.36 -10.03
N ALA A 259 -2.59 4.30 -9.72
CA ALA A 259 -3.71 3.86 -10.51
C ALA A 259 -4.91 4.76 -10.18
N ARG A 260 -5.45 5.46 -11.17
CA ARG A 260 -6.66 6.27 -10.99
C ARG A 260 -7.86 5.41 -11.33
N THR A 261 -8.79 5.34 -10.38
CA THR A 261 -10.07 4.68 -10.59
C THR A 261 -11.16 5.73 -10.75
N ILE A 262 -11.87 5.70 -11.89
CA ILE A 262 -13.07 6.49 -12.13
C ILE A 262 -14.28 5.55 -12.12
N SER A 263 -15.30 5.98 -11.39
CA SER A 263 -16.64 5.40 -11.31
C SER A 263 -16.77 4.21 -10.35
N MET A 264 -17.79 4.30 -9.50
CA MET A 264 -18.58 3.17 -9.01
C MET A 264 -20.01 3.56 -9.32
N CYS A 265 -20.47 3.51 -10.58
CA CYS A 265 -21.87 3.80 -10.84
C CYS A 265 -22.71 2.69 -10.21
N MET A 266 -23.32 2.96 -9.05
CA MET A 266 -24.19 2.01 -8.33
C MET A 266 -25.66 2.30 -8.63
N PRO A 267 -26.26 1.93 -9.76
CA PRO A 267 -27.70 2.08 -9.94
C PRO A 267 -28.41 1.12 -8.98
N LEU A 268 -28.95 1.67 -7.90
CA LEU A 268 -29.65 0.95 -6.84
C LEU A 268 -31.11 0.78 -7.29
N THR A 269 -31.30 0.24 -8.50
CA THR A 269 -32.62 0.02 -9.10
C THR A 269 -33.17 -1.36 -8.73
N GLN A 270 -33.61 -1.49 -7.47
CA GLN A 270 -34.86 -2.14 -7.02
C GLN A 270 -34.81 -2.38 -5.50
N ILE A 271 -35.18 -1.36 -4.71
CA ILE A 271 -35.78 -1.58 -3.38
C ILE A 271 -37.09 -0.79 -3.34
N ILE A 272 -38.09 -1.29 -4.08
CA ILE A 272 -39.49 -1.05 -3.71
C ILE A 272 -39.99 -2.40 -3.19
N HIS A 273 -40.02 -2.49 -1.85
CA HIS A 273 -40.51 -3.60 -1.01
C HIS A 273 -39.53 -4.73 -0.67
N GLY A 274 -38.55 -4.42 0.18
CA GLY A 274 -37.90 -5.40 1.04
C GLY A 274 -36.95 -4.70 2.00
N HIS A 275 -37.17 -4.83 3.32
CA HIS A 275 -36.28 -4.27 4.34
C HIS A 275 -34.80 -4.56 4.03
N LEU A 276 -33.97 -3.52 3.95
CA LEU A 276 -32.55 -3.64 4.24
C LEU A 276 -32.42 -4.22 5.66
N PRO A 277 -31.68 -5.31 5.89
CA PRO A 277 -31.36 -5.75 7.24
C PRO A 277 -30.63 -4.62 7.95
N ASP A 278 -31.11 -4.21 9.13
CA ASP A 278 -30.59 -3.10 9.93
C ASP A 278 -29.10 -3.25 10.37
N ASP A 279 -28.40 -4.31 9.95
CA ASP A 279 -27.05 -4.65 10.38
C ASP A 279 -25.93 -4.29 9.37
N ALA A 280 -26.22 -3.64 8.23
CA ALA A 280 -25.19 -3.16 7.32
C ALA A 280 -24.67 -1.76 7.74
N GLY A 281 -23.84 -1.72 8.78
CA GLY A 281 -23.17 -0.51 9.30
C GLY A 281 -22.12 0.12 8.38
N ILE A 282 -22.27 0.01 7.05
CA ILE A 282 -21.34 0.59 6.07
C ILE A 282 -21.68 2.05 5.77
N LEU A 283 -22.90 2.53 6.06
CA LEU A 283 -23.31 3.92 5.86
C LEU A 283 -24.32 4.41 6.93
N LYS A 284 -23.87 4.91 8.09
CA LYS A 284 -24.68 5.80 8.97
C LYS A 284 -23.80 6.79 9.78
N GLN A 285 -23.88 8.07 9.39
CA GLN A 285 -23.94 9.37 10.12
C GLN A 285 -23.26 9.61 11.50
N PRO A 286 -22.97 10.90 11.85
CA PRO A 286 -21.84 11.29 12.70
C PRO A 286 -22.10 11.17 14.21
N LEU A 287 -21.01 10.91 14.94
CA LEU A 287 -20.93 11.03 16.40
C LEU A 287 -21.16 12.50 16.81
N VAL A 288 -22.30 12.76 17.45
CA VAL A 288 -22.51 13.98 18.23
C VAL A 288 -21.59 13.96 19.44
N LEU A 289 -20.56 14.80 19.44
CA LEU A 289 -19.88 15.19 20.68
C LEU A 289 -20.43 16.54 21.12
N ASN A 290 -21.27 16.52 22.15
CA ASN A 290 -21.59 17.71 22.93
C ASN A 290 -20.31 18.23 23.60
N HIS A 291 -20.17 19.56 23.59
CA HIS A 291 -19.19 20.46 24.24
C HIS A 291 -18.16 19.87 25.22
#